data_AF-A0A8G1RNK7-F1
#
_entry.id   AF-A0A8G1RNK7-F1
#
_cell.length_a   1.000
_cell.length_b   1.000
_cell.length_c   1.000
_cell.angle_alpha   90.00
_cell.angle_beta   90.00
_cell.angle_gamma   90.00
#
_symmetry.space_group_name_H-M   'P 1'
#
loop_
_entity.id
_entity.type
_entity.pdbx_description
1 polymer ?
#
loop_
_entity_poly.entity_id
_entity_poly.type
_entity_poly.pdbx_seq_one_letter_code
_entity_poly.pdbx_strand_id
1 'polypeptide(L)'
;TTVVPDGDIQIHMEYNGTFSQHPSPETDAAWASLFPKGVGFVKHPTLAPELSGLVVFHALHCLNALREVYYAAVDGQLPHVAHEHDHMKDPHHVRHCFDYLRQSLMCAADTNLEPVDKELQGVTGWGYSRTCRDYESVKAWAEAHWSNDPS
;
A
#
# COMPACT_ATOMS: atom_id res chain seq x y z
N THR A 1 -5.88 21.85 16.46
CA THR A 1 -6.23 22.23 15.08
C THR A 1 -5.63 21.18 14.19
N THR A 2 -6.48 20.42 13.51
CA THR A 2 -6.14 19.20 12.76
C THR A 2 -5.10 19.50 11.70
N VAL A 3 -3.97 18.80 11.76
CA VAL A 3 -2.84 18.98 10.84
C VAL A 3 -2.81 17.87 9.77
N VAL A 4 -3.86 17.07 9.73
CA VAL A 4 -4.06 15.97 8.80
C VAL A 4 -5.38 16.25 8.06
N PRO A 5 -5.47 16.01 6.74
CA PRO A 5 -6.73 16.13 6.02
C PRO A 5 -7.84 15.31 6.69
N ASP A 6 -9.06 15.85 6.74
CA ASP A 6 -10.21 15.12 7.27
C ASP A 6 -10.56 13.94 6.36
N GLY A 7 -11.06 12.84 6.95
CA GLY A 7 -11.43 11.62 6.24
C GLY A 7 -12.90 11.61 5.79
N ASP A 8 -13.29 12.53 4.91
CA ASP A 8 -14.68 12.74 4.48
C ASP A 8 -14.95 12.37 3.00
N ILE A 9 -13.91 11.98 2.26
CA ILE A 9 -14.00 11.61 0.85
C ILE A 9 -14.55 10.18 0.71
N GLN A 10 -15.64 10.04 -0.05
CA GLN A 10 -16.14 8.74 -0.49
C GLN A 10 -15.61 8.42 -1.89
N ILE A 11 -15.01 7.24 -2.06
CA ILE A 11 -14.52 6.76 -3.34
C ILE A 11 -15.18 5.43 -3.69
N HIS A 12 -15.45 5.23 -4.99
CA HIS A 12 -15.79 3.93 -5.54
C HIS A 12 -14.53 3.34 -6.17
N MET A 13 -14.11 2.16 -5.71
CA MET A 13 -12.92 1.51 -6.23
C MET A 13 -13.26 0.78 -7.53
N GLU A 14 -12.57 1.14 -8.61
CA GLU A 14 -12.68 0.50 -9.92
C GLU A 14 -11.33 -0.06 -10.32
N TYR A 15 -11.31 -1.26 -10.89
CA TYR A 15 -10.06 -1.90 -11.30
C TYR A 15 -9.36 -1.09 -12.39
N ASN A 16 -8.10 -0.74 -12.15
CA ASN A 16 -7.23 -0.04 -13.08
C ASN A 16 -6.03 -0.93 -13.44
N GLY A 17 -6.11 -1.55 -14.61
CA GLY A 17 -5.09 -2.47 -15.10
C GLY A 17 -3.71 -1.85 -15.33
N THR A 18 -3.57 -0.52 -15.41
CA THR A 18 -2.27 0.13 -15.58
C THR A 18 -1.38 -0.06 -14.34
N PHE A 19 -1.97 -0.10 -13.14
CA PHE A 19 -1.19 -0.26 -11.90
C PHE A 19 -0.81 -1.71 -11.59
N SER A 20 -1.41 -2.67 -12.27
CA SER A 20 -1.21 -4.09 -11.99
C SER A 20 -0.29 -4.79 -12.99
N GLN A 21 0.05 -4.18 -14.11
CA GLN A 21 0.79 -4.82 -15.22
C GLN A 21 2.31 -4.89 -14.99
N HIS A 22 3.02 -5.58 -15.88
CA HIS A 22 4.49 -5.66 -15.88
C HIS A 22 5.15 -4.27 -15.91
N PRO A 23 6.35 -4.11 -15.33
CA PRO A 23 7.13 -2.88 -15.45
C PRO A 23 7.32 -2.45 -16.90
N SER A 24 7.08 -1.18 -17.16
CA SER A 24 7.11 -0.55 -18.48
C SER A 24 7.08 0.97 -18.30
N PRO A 25 7.51 1.76 -19.30
CA PRO A 25 7.48 3.22 -19.18
C PRO A 25 6.10 3.78 -18.80
N GLU A 26 5.01 3.19 -19.29
CA GLU A 26 3.65 3.61 -18.96
C GLU A 26 3.29 3.30 -17.51
N THR A 27 3.49 2.06 -17.08
CA THR A 27 3.13 1.64 -15.73
C THR A 27 4.00 2.31 -14.67
N ASP A 28 5.28 2.53 -14.98
CA ASP A 28 6.24 3.12 -14.06
C ASP A 28 5.94 4.62 -13.90
N ALA A 29 5.53 5.29 -14.99
CA ALA A 29 5.01 6.65 -14.92
C ALA A 29 3.71 6.73 -14.11
N ALA A 30 2.80 5.75 -14.27
CA ALA A 30 1.57 5.70 -13.49
C ALA A 30 1.87 5.56 -11.98
N TRP A 31 2.75 4.64 -11.58
CA TRP A 31 3.18 4.51 -10.19
C TRP A 31 3.88 5.76 -9.66
N ALA A 32 4.78 6.36 -10.44
CA ALA A 32 5.45 7.62 -10.07
C ALA A 32 4.45 8.76 -9.83
N SER A 33 3.34 8.80 -10.58
CA SER A 33 2.32 9.85 -10.45
C SER A 33 1.56 9.84 -9.11
N LEU A 34 1.60 8.73 -8.36
CA LEU A 34 0.96 8.62 -7.05
C LEU A 34 1.72 9.38 -5.96
N PHE A 35 3.00 9.69 -6.20
CA PHE A 35 3.86 10.31 -5.20
C PHE A 35 3.83 11.83 -5.32
N PRO A 36 3.71 12.56 -4.20
CA PRO A 36 3.83 14.00 -4.22
C PRO A 36 5.28 14.41 -4.48
N LYS A 37 5.50 15.72 -4.65
CA LYS A 37 6.85 16.29 -4.63
C LYS A 37 7.59 15.83 -3.36
N GLY A 38 8.87 15.47 -3.51
CA GLY A 38 9.66 14.93 -2.40
C GLY A 38 9.26 13.51 -1.98
N VAL A 39 8.50 12.80 -2.83
CA VAL A 39 8.11 11.38 -2.69
C VAL A 39 7.44 11.00 -1.37
N GLY A 40 6.84 11.98 -0.68
CA GLY A 40 6.14 11.76 0.58
C GLY A 40 6.94 12.03 1.84
N PHE A 41 8.18 12.52 1.72
CA PHE A 41 8.94 13.05 2.84
C PHE A 41 8.50 14.47 3.19
N VAL A 42 8.32 14.72 4.48
CA VAL A 42 7.82 15.98 5.03
C VAL A 42 8.68 16.43 6.21
N LYS A 43 8.65 17.74 6.46
CA LYS A 43 9.20 18.38 7.66
C LYS A 43 8.16 19.37 8.18
N HIS A 44 7.80 19.26 9.45
CA HIS A 44 6.80 20.10 10.09
C HIS A 44 7.24 20.51 11.50
N PRO A 45 7.26 21.80 11.86
CA PRO A 45 7.86 22.29 13.12
C PRO A 45 7.39 21.60 14.41
N THR A 46 6.16 21.12 14.43
CA THR A 46 5.55 20.50 15.63
C THR A 46 5.32 18.99 15.50
N LEU A 47 5.21 18.47 14.27
CA LEU A 47 4.77 17.07 14.05
C LEU A 47 5.89 16.19 13.52
N ALA A 48 6.74 16.75 12.67
CA ALA A 48 7.94 16.12 12.14
C ALA A 48 9.08 17.16 12.19
N PRO A 49 9.62 17.48 13.39
CA PRO A 49 10.71 18.46 13.51
C PRO A 49 11.95 18.03 12.71
N GLU A 50 12.14 16.72 12.57
CA GLU A 50 13.11 16.08 11.68
C GLU A 50 12.43 15.60 10.39
N LEU A 51 13.22 15.30 9.36
CA LEU A 51 12.70 14.73 8.11
C LEU A 51 12.04 13.38 8.40
N SER A 52 10.78 13.23 7.97
CA SER A 52 10.00 12.02 8.15
C SER A 52 9.23 11.66 6.88
N GLY A 53 9.01 10.37 6.63
CA GLY A 53 8.11 9.89 5.59
C GLY A 53 6.68 9.73 6.12
N LEU A 54 5.68 9.99 5.28
CA LEU A 54 4.30 9.57 5.57
C LEU A 54 4.14 8.08 5.24
N VAL A 55 3.49 7.34 6.15
CA VAL A 55 3.32 5.87 6.02
C VAL A 55 2.65 5.49 4.71
N VAL A 56 1.61 6.21 4.26
CA VAL A 56 0.90 5.91 2.99
C VAL A 56 1.86 5.85 1.79
N PHE A 57 2.83 6.75 1.69
CA PHE A 57 3.76 6.77 0.56
C PHE A 57 4.83 5.69 0.70
N HIS A 58 5.29 5.39 1.91
CA HIS A 58 6.18 4.25 2.11
C HIS A 58 5.48 2.93 1.79
N ALA A 59 4.20 2.76 2.18
CA ALA A 59 3.42 1.58 1.85
C ALA A 59 3.21 1.42 0.32
N LEU A 60 2.91 2.51 -0.40
CA LEU A 60 2.80 2.50 -1.86
C LEU A 60 4.15 2.19 -2.54
N HIS A 61 5.25 2.73 -2.02
CA HIS A 61 6.60 2.43 -2.50
C HIS A 61 6.92 0.95 -2.37
N CYS A 62 6.68 0.37 -1.19
CA CYS A 62 6.88 -1.06 -0.95
C CYS A 62 5.98 -1.93 -1.83
N LEU A 63 4.71 -1.53 -2.03
CA LEU A 63 3.80 -2.27 -2.91
C LEU A 63 4.28 -2.28 -4.37
N ASN A 64 4.80 -1.15 -4.89
CA ASN A 64 5.39 -1.12 -6.22
C ASN A 64 6.68 -1.96 -6.31
N ALA A 65 7.53 -1.92 -5.28
CA ALA A 65 8.73 -2.76 -5.24
C ALA A 65 8.37 -4.26 -5.27
N LEU A 66 7.32 -4.66 -4.55
CA LEU A 66 6.80 -6.04 -4.60
C LEU A 66 6.26 -6.41 -5.98
N ARG A 67 5.58 -5.48 -6.67
CA ARG A 67 5.14 -5.67 -8.06
C ARG A 67 6.33 -5.92 -8.99
N GLU A 68 7.37 -5.09 -8.90
CA GLU A 68 8.59 -5.23 -9.72
C GLU A 68 9.29 -6.57 -9.47
N VAL A 69 9.48 -6.95 -8.21
CA VAL A 69 10.10 -8.23 -7.83
C VAL A 69 9.24 -9.42 -8.25
N TYR A 70 7.92 -9.34 -8.12
CA TYR A 70 7.00 -10.37 -8.59
C TYR A 70 7.19 -10.63 -10.08
N TYR A 71 7.22 -9.57 -10.90
CA TYR A 71 7.39 -9.70 -12.34
C TYR A 71 8.77 -10.19 -12.73
N ALA A 72 9.83 -9.71 -12.08
CA ALA A 72 11.17 -10.26 -12.28
C ALA A 72 11.23 -11.77 -11.97
N ALA A 73 10.50 -12.23 -10.95
CA ALA A 73 10.45 -13.64 -10.58
C ALA A 73 9.59 -14.50 -11.53
N VAL A 74 8.48 -13.95 -12.03
CA VAL A 74 7.64 -14.61 -13.05
C VAL A 74 8.38 -14.70 -14.39
N ASP A 75 9.06 -13.63 -14.79
CA ASP A 75 9.89 -13.60 -16.00
C ASP A 75 11.10 -14.55 -15.88
N GLY A 76 11.65 -14.66 -14.67
CA GLY A 76 12.68 -15.64 -14.29
C GLY A 76 12.16 -17.07 -14.10
N GLN A 77 10.86 -17.31 -14.32
CA GLN A 77 10.19 -18.60 -14.24
C GLN A 77 10.35 -19.30 -12.88
N LEU A 78 9.85 -18.66 -11.80
CA LEU A 78 9.37 -19.40 -10.63
C LEU A 78 8.61 -20.65 -11.13
N PRO A 79 8.97 -21.88 -10.68
CA PRO A 79 8.37 -23.11 -11.20
C PRO A 79 6.86 -22.98 -11.16
N HIS A 80 6.22 -23.01 -12.34
CA HIS A 80 4.82 -22.70 -12.60
C HIS A 80 3.97 -22.64 -11.33
N VAL A 81 3.81 -21.42 -10.79
CA VAL A 81 2.94 -21.15 -9.61
C VAL A 81 1.47 -21.45 -9.91
N ALA A 82 1.13 -21.65 -11.18
CA ALA A 82 -0.14 -22.18 -11.63
C ALA A 82 -0.24 -23.69 -11.30
N HIS A 83 -0.51 -24.01 -10.03
CA HIS A 83 -1.25 -25.22 -9.75
C HIS A 83 -2.68 -25.00 -10.27
N GLU A 84 -3.17 -25.89 -11.13
CA GLU A 84 -4.43 -25.77 -11.90
C GLU A 84 -5.71 -25.56 -11.05
N HIS A 85 -5.59 -25.49 -9.72
CA HIS A 85 -6.68 -25.32 -8.77
C HIS A 85 -6.45 -24.27 -7.68
N ASP A 86 -5.37 -23.47 -7.74
CA ASP A 86 -5.12 -22.40 -6.77
C ASP A 86 -5.44 -21.02 -7.37
N HIS A 87 -6.70 -20.60 -7.25
CA HIS A 87 -7.18 -19.30 -7.73
C HIS A 87 -6.40 -18.11 -7.15
N MET A 88 -5.75 -18.25 -5.99
CA MET A 88 -4.98 -17.17 -5.38
C MET A 88 -3.64 -16.93 -6.08
N LYS A 89 -3.09 -17.96 -6.72
CA LYS A 89 -1.79 -17.89 -7.41
C LYS A 89 -1.91 -17.63 -8.90
N ASP A 90 -3.13 -17.59 -9.43
CA ASP A 90 -3.39 -17.21 -10.80
C ASP A 90 -2.89 -15.76 -11.08
N PRO A 91 -2.15 -15.53 -12.19
CA PRO A 91 -1.62 -14.21 -12.50
C PRO A 91 -2.68 -13.11 -12.69
N HIS A 92 -3.92 -13.45 -13.06
CA HIS A 92 -5.00 -12.46 -13.06
C HIS A 92 -5.41 -12.09 -11.63
N HIS A 93 -5.50 -13.05 -10.71
CA HIS A 93 -5.79 -12.78 -9.30
C HIS A 93 -4.70 -11.91 -8.65
N VAL A 94 -3.42 -12.23 -8.87
CA VAL A 94 -2.31 -11.42 -8.33
C VAL A 94 -2.32 -9.99 -8.86
N ARG A 95 -2.60 -9.80 -10.16
CA ARG A 95 -2.76 -8.46 -10.76
C ARG A 95 -3.91 -7.68 -10.12
N HIS A 96 -5.06 -8.32 -9.94
CA HIS A 96 -6.19 -7.71 -9.24
C HIS A 96 -5.80 -7.31 -7.80
N CYS A 97 -5.08 -8.16 -7.08
CA CYS A 97 -4.60 -7.86 -5.72
C CYS A 97 -3.70 -6.63 -5.67
N PHE A 98 -2.78 -6.45 -6.62
CA PHE A 98 -1.91 -5.25 -6.64
C PHE A 98 -2.72 -3.96 -6.72
N ASP A 99 -3.69 -3.89 -7.63
CA ASP A 99 -4.50 -2.68 -7.78
C ASP A 99 -5.48 -2.50 -6.62
N TYR A 100 -6.09 -3.58 -6.12
CA TYR A 100 -6.94 -3.54 -4.94
C TYR A 100 -6.19 -3.05 -3.69
N LEU A 101 -4.98 -3.56 -3.44
CA LEU A 101 -4.15 -3.14 -2.32
C LEU A 101 -3.70 -1.68 -2.47
N ARG A 102 -3.31 -1.26 -3.69
CA ARG A 102 -2.98 0.15 -3.97
C ARG A 102 -4.15 1.07 -3.61
N GLN A 103 -5.35 0.76 -4.08
CA GLN A 103 -6.55 1.54 -3.79
C GLN A 103 -6.91 1.51 -2.30
N SER A 104 -6.76 0.36 -1.64
CA SER A 104 -7.00 0.21 -0.20
C SER A 104 -6.04 1.07 0.63
N LEU A 105 -4.74 1.09 0.27
CA LEU A 105 -3.74 1.95 0.92
C LEU A 105 -4.05 3.44 0.72
N MET A 106 -4.51 3.83 -0.48
CA MET A 106 -4.93 5.20 -0.76
C MET A 106 -6.24 5.58 -0.05
N CYS A 107 -7.17 4.65 0.09
CA CYS A 107 -8.43 4.86 0.80
C CYS A 107 -8.21 5.03 2.30
N ALA A 108 -7.32 4.22 2.89
CA ALA A 108 -6.97 4.32 4.31
C ALA A 108 -6.05 5.50 4.59
N ALA A 109 -5.20 5.86 3.62
CA ALA A 109 -4.25 6.97 3.64
C ALA A 109 -3.58 7.17 5.01
N ASP A 110 -2.81 6.18 5.46
CA ASP A 110 -2.14 6.24 6.76
C ASP A 110 -1.22 7.48 6.86
N THR A 111 -1.60 8.41 7.72
CA THR A 111 -0.93 9.71 7.93
C THR A 111 0.05 9.71 9.10
N ASN A 112 0.38 8.53 9.65
CA ASN A 112 1.47 8.42 10.61
C ASN A 112 2.81 8.85 9.97
N LEU A 113 3.76 9.25 10.81
CA LEU A 113 5.06 9.76 10.40
C LEU A 113 6.16 8.79 10.82
N GLU A 114 7.02 8.45 9.87
CA GLU A 114 8.18 7.59 10.07
C GLU A 114 9.46 8.44 10.01
N PRO A 115 10.21 8.60 11.11
CA PRO A 115 11.46 9.35 11.09
C PRO A 115 12.48 8.73 10.12
N VAL A 116 13.20 9.57 9.37
CA VAL A 116 14.26 9.09 8.48
C VAL A 116 15.44 8.55 9.30
N ASP A 117 15.82 7.32 8.99
CA ASP A 117 17.07 6.73 9.42
C ASP A 117 18.22 7.33 8.59
N LYS A 118 19.18 7.95 9.28
CA LYS A 118 20.28 8.68 8.66
C LYS A 118 21.31 7.77 8.02
N GLU A 119 21.46 6.55 8.51
CA GLU A 119 22.43 5.57 7.98
C GLU A 119 21.85 4.90 6.73
N LEU A 120 20.56 4.62 6.73
CA LEU A 120 19.85 3.99 5.60
C LEU A 120 19.39 4.99 4.53
N GLN A 121 19.44 6.30 4.81
CA GLN A 121 18.90 7.36 3.97
C GLN A 121 17.43 7.13 3.57
N GLY A 122 16.65 6.54 4.48
CA GLY A 122 15.29 6.10 4.22
C GLY A 122 14.51 5.87 5.51
N VAL A 123 13.32 5.28 5.40
CA VAL A 123 12.47 4.94 6.54
C VAL A 123 12.41 3.43 6.70
N THR A 124 12.45 2.95 7.93
CA THR A 124 12.40 1.50 8.21
C THR A 124 10.97 0.99 8.39
N GLY A 125 10.04 1.87 8.72
CA GLY A 125 8.68 1.53 9.13
C GLY A 125 8.55 1.07 10.60
N TRP A 126 9.65 0.96 11.36
CA TRP A 126 9.66 0.36 12.70
C TRP A 126 10.21 1.31 13.77
N GLY A 127 9.87 1.04 15.04
CA GLY A 127 10.52 1.68 16.19
C GLY A 127 9.99 3.06 16.60
N TYR A 128 8.84 3.50 16.08
CA TYR A 128 8.17 4.74 16.49
C TYR A 128 6.68 4.51 16.75
N SER A 129 6.07 5.42 17.51
CA SER A 129 4.65 5.34 17.85
C SER A 129 3.77 5.62 16.63
N ARG A 130 2.74 4.78 16.44
CA ARG A 130 1.71 4.95 15.43
C ARG A 130 0.34 5.05 16.11
N THR A 131 -0.55 5.87 15.55
CA THR A 131 -1.97 5.89 15.88
C THR A 131 -2.70 5.03 14.85
N CYS A 132 -3.32 3.94 15.31
CA CYS A 132 -4.02 2.96 14.48
C CYS A 132 -5.47 2.81 14.94
N ARG A 133 -6.31 2.23 14.07
CA ARG A 133 -7.54 1.59 14.54
C ARG A 133 -7.17 0.36 15.36
N ASP A 134 -7.89 0.11 16.45
CA ASP A 134 -7.69 -1.11 17.23
C ASP A 134 -8.15 -2.33 16.41
N TYR A 135 -7.17 -3.12 15.97
CA TYR A 135 -7.40 -4.29 15.13
C TYR A 135 -8.27 -5.34 15.83
N GLU A 136 -8.05 -5.57 17.13
CA GLU A 136 -8.81 -6.59 17.86
C GLU A 136 -10.26 -6.16 18.05
N SER A 137 -10.52 -4.87 18.26
CA SER A 137 -11.90 -4.34 18.28
C SER A 137 -12.61 -4.53 16.92
N VAL A 138 -11.92 -4.25 15.81
CA VAL A 138 -12.48 -4.47 14.46
C VAL A 138 -12.75 -5.94 14.21
N LYS A 139 -11.80 -6.80 14.57
CA LYS A 139 -11.93 -8.26 14.44
C LYS A 139 -13.08 -8.81 15.28
N ALA A 140 -13.17 -8.43 16.55
CA ALA A 140 -14.25 -8.84 17.44
C ALA A 140 -15.62 -8.37 16.94
N TRP A 141 -15.69 -7.15 16.40
CA TRP A 141 -16.92 -6.67 15.75
C TRP A 141 -17.30 -7.53 14.55
N ALA A 142 -16.34 -7.88 13.68
CA ALA A 142 -16.59 -8.74 12.51
C ALA A 142 -17.04 -10.14 12.92
N GLU A 143 -16.40 -10.75 13.92
CA GLU A 143 -16.80 -12.05 14.48
C GLU A 143 -18.19 -12.02 15.11
N ALA A 144 -18.62 -10.91 15.70
CA ALA A 144 -19.96 -10.76 16.26
C ALA A 144 -21.06 -10.56 15.19
N HIS A 145 -20.69 -10.15 13.97
CA HIS A 145 -21.62 -9.78 12.90
C HIS A 145 -21.39 -10.57 11.60
N TRP A 146 -20.71 -11.72 11.66
CA TRP A 146 -20.46 -12.57 10.50
C TRP A 146 -21.77 -13.08 9.87
N SER A 147 -21.78 -13.22 8.55
CA SER A 147 -22.91 -13.77 7.80
C SER A 147 -22.70 -15.25 7.50
N ASN A 148 -23.76 -16.05 7.66
CA ASN A 148 -23.82 -17.46 7.21
C ASN A 148 -24.27 -17.59 5.73
N ASP A 149 -24.43 -16.48 5.02
CA ASP A 149 -24.87 -16.49 3.62
C ASP A 149 -23.78 -17.12 2.73
N PRO A 150 -24.07 -18.22 1.99
CA PRO A 150 -23.09 -18.96 1.23
C PRO A 150 -22.73 -18.32 -0.13
N SER A 151 -22.71 -16.98 -0.22
CA SER A 151 -22.49 -16.22 -1.46
C SER A 151 -21.38 -16.78 -2.35
#